data_AF-A0A8T4HUJ3-F1
#
_entry.id   AF-A0A8T4HUJ3-F1
#
_cell.length_a   1.000
_cell.length_b   1.000
_cell.length_c   1.000
_cell.angle_alpha   90.00
_cell.angle_beta   90.00
_cell.angle_gamma   90.00
#
_symmetry.space_group_name_H-M   'P 1'
#
loop_
_entity.id
_entity.type
_entity.pdbx_description
1 polymer ?
#
loop_
_entity_poly.entity_id
_entity_poly.type
_entity_poly.pdbx_seq_one_letter_code
_entity_poly.pdbx_strand_id
1 'polypeptide(L)'
;MTRPPHSATPDPSGADPSGSGEHTGEQDGPPVRTRRRVVRRRILITAGSLLGLGALTGGAYGVNYALVYRDRKLSNVGELDFRNPVAVPRLLEPEKDKRGRRHFNLKARTGTSSLVPGKKTPTWGINGPFLGPTLRARRGDTVSVTFSNGLPETTTLHWHGMHLPAEFDGGPHQAVAPGEVWRPSWRLDQPAATLWYHPHPHGKTADHVTRGIAGLFLIEDEHSQGSGLPHTYGVDDVPLILQDRAFQDDGSLSLRGVSFLEELAGAGSLGVLGDNIFVNGTANPHLKVTTRLVRLRVLNGSNARVYNLGLTDGRAFHLVAQESGLLPAPLRLRRLQLAPAERAEIVVPFEPGEKTVLRSYPPDLGVGFPNG
;
A
#
# COMPACT_ATOMS: atom_id res chain seq x y z
N MET A 1 -63.11 25.90 -20.91
CA MET A 1 -62.88 27.15 -21.66
C MET A 1 -61.38 27.41 -21.64
N THR A 2 -60.65 27.56 -22.75
CA THR A 2 -60.97 27.39 -24.19
C THR A 2 -59.67 27.06 -24.95
N ARG A 3 -59.70 26.53 -26.18
CA ARG A 3 -58.53 25.95 -26.89
C ARG A 3 -58.01 26.84 -28.06
N PRO A 4 -56.69 26.84 -28.38
CA PRO A 4 -56.12 27.52 -29.56
C PRO A 4 -55.47 26.60 -30.62
N PRO A 5 -55.43 27.02 -31.90
CA PRO A 5 -54.49 26.56 -32.94
C PRO A 5 -53.82 27.79 -33.64
N HIS A 6 -53.11 27.78 -34.79
CA HIS A 6 -52.71 26.74 -35.75
C HIS A 6 -51.50 27.20 -36.64
N SER A 7 -50.47 26.34 -36.83
CA SER A 7 -49.74 26.12 -38.12
C SER A 7 -48.88 27.26 -38.75
N ALA A 8 -48.02 27.05 -39.76
CA ALA A 8 -47.77 25.86 -40.61
C ALA A 8 -46.30 25.76 -41.13
N THR A 9 -45.94 24.58 -41.65
CA THR A 9 -44.81 24.31 -42.60
C THR A 9 -45.42 23.75 -43.92
N PRO A 10 -44.72 23.71 -45.08
CA PRO A 10 -43.84 22.56 -45.41
C PRO A 10 -42.64 22.84 -46.38
N ASP A 11 -41.96 21.73 -46.72
CA ASP A 11 -40.86 21.45 -47.69
C ASP A 11 -41.41 21.35 -49.17
N PRO A 12 -40.75 20.81 -50.26
CA PRO A 12 -39.41 20.19 -50.43
C PRO A 12 -38.62 20.42 -51.77
N SER A 13 -37.46 19.75 -51.89
CA SER A 13 -36.77 19.26 -53.13
C SER A 13 -36.04 20.27 -54.08
N GLY A 14 -34.99 19.88 -54.84
CA GLY A 14 -34.19 18.63 -54.83
C GLY A 14 -33.19 18.48 -56.02
N ALA A 15 -32.39 17.40 -55.96
CA ALA A 15 -31.68 16.69 -57.06
C ALA A 15 -30.47 17.31 -57.84
N ASP A 16 -29.56 16.38 -58.22
CA ASP A 16 -28.31 16.45 -59.02
C ASP A 16 -28.60 15.92 -60.47
N PRO A 17 -27.67 15.71 -61.45
CA PRO A 17 -26.23 16.01 -61.56
C PRO A 17 -25.74 16.52 -62.96
N SER A 18 -24.40 16.50 -63.15
CA SER A 18 -23.64 16.26 -64.41
C SER A 18 -23.02 17.45 -65.19
N GLY A 19 -21.81 17.19 -65.73
CA GLY A 19 -21.03 18.10 -66.59
C GLY A 19 -19.57 17.63 -66.73
N SER A 20 -19.18 17.15 -67.92
CA SER A 20 -17.86 16.54 -68.19
C SER A 20 -16.95 17.43 -69.05
N GLY A 21 -15.62 17.32 -68.88
CA GLY A 21 -14.65 17.92 -69.81
C GLY A 21 -13.21 17.46 -69.56
N GLU A 22 -12.61 16.81 -70.56
CA GLU A 22 -11.19 16.45 -70.58
C GLU A 22 -10.36 17.51 -71.33
N HIS A 23 -9.05 17.58 -71.05
CA HIS A 23 -8.07 17.83 -72.11
C HIS A 23 -6.69 17.27 -71.72
N THR A 24 -6.00 16.69 -72.70
CA THR A 24 -4.73 15.95 -72.56
C THR A 24 -3.51 16.77 -73.00
N GLY A 25 -2.31 16.34 -72.57
CA GLY A 25 -1.03 16.87 -73.04
C GLY A 25 0.15 16.03 -72.55
N GLU A 26 0.82 15.30 -73.45
CA GLU A 26 1.88 14.32 -73.19
C GLU A 26 2.97 14.40 -74.27
N GLN A 27 4.25 14.20 -73.92
CA GLN A 27 5.37 13.95 -74.85
C GLN A 27 6.47 13.07 -74.22
N ASP A 28 6.98 12.10 -74.98
CA ASP A 28 8.12 11.19 -74.67
C ASP A 28 9.50 11.92 -74.60
N GLY A 29 10.65 11.36 -74.22
CA GLY A 29 11.16 10.00 -73.90
C GLY A 29 12.71 10.13 -73.70
N PRO A 30 13.61 9.11 -73.88
CA PRO A 30 13.50 7.64 -73.93
C PRO A 30 14.44 6.91 -72.88
N PRO A 31 14.59 5.55 -72.85
CA PRO A 31 15.18 4.82 -71.70
C PRO A 31 16.48 4.00 -71.96
N VAL A 32 17.28 3.72 -70.89
CA VAL A 32 18.39 2.72 -70.86
C VAL A 32 18.44 1.94 -69.52
N ARG A 33 19.11 0.77 -69.49
CA ARG A 33 18.95 -0.34 -68.52
C ARG A 33 19.88 -0.37 -67.28
N THR A 34 19.30 -0.84 -66.17
CA THR A 34 19.85 -1.74 -65.11
C THR A 34 21.18 -1.44 -64.38
N ARG A 35 21.10 -1.46 -63.03
CA ARG A 35 22.02 -2.26 -62.18
C ARG A 35 21.30 -2.74 -60.90
N ARG A 36 21.43 -4.03 -60.55
CA ARG A 36 20.92 -4.59 -59.28
C ARG A 36 21.76 -4.08 -58.10
N ARG A 37 21.12 -3.69 -56.99
CA ARG A 37 21.70 -3.79 -55.65
C ARG A 37 20.75 -4.54 -54.73
N VAL A 38 21.27 -5.56 -54.06
CA VAL A 38 20.56 -6.31 -53.01
C VAL A 38 20.74 -5.56 -51.70
N VAL A 39 19.64 -5.21 -51.03
CA VAL A 39 19.66 -4.79 -49.62
C VAL A 39 18.87 -5.84 -48.83
N ARG A 40 19.49 -6.42 -47.81
CA ARG A 40 18.91 -7.50 -47.01
C ARG A 40 18.01 -6.94 -45.90
N ARG A 41 17.01 -7.75 -45.49
CA ARG A 41 16.08 -7.47 -44.37
C ARG A 41 16.78 -6.92 -43.12
N ARG A 42 16.19 -5.88 -42.51
CA ARG A 42 16.16 -5.66 -41.06
C ARG A 42 14.78 -5.14 -40.62
N ILE A 43 13.86 -6.07 -40.45
CA ILE A 43 12.67 -5.94 -39.60
C ILE A 43 12.88 -6.94 -38.45
N LEU A 44 12.37 -6.63 -37.24
CA LEU A 44 12.71 -7.22 -35.94
C LEU A 44 14.03 -6.71 -35.34
N ILE A 45 13.92 -5.84 -34.33
CA ILE A 45 14.31 -6.06 -32.91
C ILE A 45 13.79 -4.84 -32.13
N THR A 46 12.62 -4.98 -31.50
CA THR A 46 12.03 -3.93 -30.63
C THR A 46 11.03 -4.54 -29.63
N ALA A 47 11.40 -5.69 -29.05
CA ALA A 47 10.57 -6.43 -28.08
C ALA A 47 11.41 -7.09 -26.96
N GLY A 48 12.56 -7.67 -27.31
CA GLY A 48 13.43 -8.33 -26.32
C GLY A 48 14.07 -7.40 -25.28
N SER A 49 14.23 -6.11 -25.57
CA SER A 49 14.99 -5.16 -24.73
C SER A 49 14.32 -4.87 -23.39
N LEU A 50 12.98 -4.76 -23.34
CA LEU A 50 12.25 -4.47 -22.10
C LEU A 50 12.15 -5.70 -21.20
N LEU A 51 11.89 -6.89 -21.77
CA LEU A 51 11.90 -8.16 -21.04
C LEU A 51 13.31 -8.49 -20.52
N GLY A 52 14.35 -8.27 -21.33
CA GLY A 52 15.73 -8.49 -20.92
C GLY A 52 16.16 -7.60 -19.75
N LEU A 53 15.84 -6.30 -19.79
CA LEU A 53 16.21 -5.39 -18.71
C LEU A 53 15.41 -5.67 -17.43
N GLY A 54 14.11 -5.96 -17.54
CA GLY A 54 13.26 -6.33 -16.39
C GLY A 54 13.67 -7.66 -15.74
N ALA A 55 14.08 -8.65 -16.54
CA ALA A 55 14.61 -9.91 -16.01
C ALA A 55 15.98 -9.75 -15.36
N LEU A 56 16.86 -8.90 -15.90
CA LEU A 56 18.19 -8.64 -15.31
C LEU A 56 18.10 -7.82 -14.02
N THR A 57 17.27 -6.78 -13.95
CA THR A 57 17.07 -6.00 -12.71
C THR A 57 16.27 -6.80 -11.69
N GLY A 58 15.14 -7.39 -12.08
CA GLY A 58 14.33 -8.24 -11.19
C GLY A 58 15.11 -9.46 -10.66
N GLY A 59 15.94 -10.07 -11.51
CA GLY A 59 16.85 -11.15 -11.11
C GLY A 59 17.94 -10.68 -10.13
N ALA A 60 18.59 -9.54 -10.38
CA ALA A 60 19.60 -8.99 -9.47
C ALA A 60 18.99 -8.59 -8.10
N TYR A 61 17.83 -7.93 -8.10
CA TYR A 61 17.09 -7.61 -6.87
C TYR A 61 16.65 -8.89 -6.15
N GLY A 62 16.07 -9.87 -6.85
CA GLY A 62 15.66 -11.16 -6.27
C GLY A 62 16.81 -11.96 -5.66
N VAL A 63 17.98 -11.99 -6.32
CA VAL A 63 19.21 -12.62 -5.78
C VAL A 63 19.72 -11.88 -4.54
N ASN A 64 19.80 -10.55 -4.58
CA ASN A 64 20.23 -9.77 -3.41
C ASN A 64 19.26 -9.93 -2.23
N TYR A 65 17.96 -9.97 -2.50
CA TYR A 65 16.92 -10.23 -1.51
C TYR A 65 17.06 -11.64 -0.92
N ALA A 66 17.24 -12.67 -1.75
CA ALA A 66 17.46 -14.04 -1.29
C ALA A 66 18.75 -14.19 -0.45
N LEU A 67 19.83 -13.51 -0.81
CA LEU A 67 21.08 -13.51 -0.02
C LEU A 67 20.87 -12.89 1.38
N VAL A 68 20.27 -11.70 1.44
CA VAL A 68 19.98 -11.02 2.72
C VAL A 68 18.93 -11.77 3.55
N TYR A 69 18.07 -12.59 2.92
CA TYR A 69 17.15 -13.48 3.63
C TYR A 69 17.81 -14.75 4.17
N ARG A 70 18.76 -15.35 3.43
CA ARG A 70 19.44 -16.60 3.81
C ARG A 70 20.31 -16.44 5.05
N ASP A 71 21.08 -15.36 5.10
CA ASP A 71 22.16 -15.20 6.10
C ASP A 71 21.71 -14.51 7.39
N ARG A 72 20.40 -14.47 7.66
CA ARG A 72 19.81 -13.76 8.81
C ARG A 72 18.84 -14.60 9.63
N LYS A 73 18.82 -14.33 10.94
CA LYS A 73 17.79 -14.82 11.86
C LYS A 73 16.45 -14.11 11.59
N LEU A 74 15.75 -14.53 10.55
CA LEU A 74 14.46 -13.95 10.16
C LEU A 74 13.25 -14.53 10.92
N SER A 75 13.46 -15.47 11.84
CA SER A 75 12.40 -16.17 12.58
C SER A 75 12.53 -15.97 14.09
N ASN A 76 11.39 -15.73 14.74
CA ASN A 76 11.19 -15.74 16.19
C ASN A 76 10.24 -16.89 16.62
N VAL A 77 10.03 -17.88 15.75
CA VAL A 77 9.14 -19.02 16.00
C VAL A 77 9.71 -19.88 17.13
N GLY A 78 8.95 -19.99 18.23
CA GLY A 78 9.38 -20.68 19.45
C GLY A 78 10.00 -19.77 20.52
N GLU A 79 10.25 -18.50 20.20
CA GLU A 79 10.91 -17.53 21.10
C GLU A 79 9.93 -16.56 21.77
N LEU A 80 8.71 -16.45 21.24
CA LEU A 80 7.66 -15.57 21.78
C LEU A 80 6.93 -16.22 22.96
N ASP A 81 6.87 -15.50 24.08
CA ASP A 81 6.03 -15.86 25.25
C ASP A 81 4.58 -15.35 25.16
N PHE A 82 4.26 -14.57 24.11
CA PHE A 82 2.94 -13.99 23.84
C PHE A 82 2.33 -13.21 25.02
N ARG A 83 3.15 -12.64 25.92
CA ARG A 83 2.70 -12.05 27.19
C ARG A 83 1.84 -10.79 27.09
N ASN A 84 1.97 -9.99 26.03
CA ASN A 84 1.38 -8.65 25.97
C ASN A 84 0.04 -8.66 25.20
N PRO A 85 -1.05 -8.09 25.74
CA PRO A 85 -2.26 -7.83 24.95
C PRO A 85 -1.92 -6.89 23.78
N VAL A 86 -2.32 -7.25 22.56
CA VAL A 86 -2.06 -6.43 21.36
C VAL A 86 -2.77 -5.08 21.47
N ALA A 87 -2.03 -3.99 21.29
CA ALA A 87 -2.63 -2.66 21.21
C ALA A 87 -3.54 -2.58 19.98
N VAL A 88 -4.72 -1.96 20.12
CA VAL A 88 -5.55 -1.56 18.98
C VAL A 88 -5.37 -0.05 18.78
N PRO A 89 -4.85 0.41 17.62
CA PRO A 89 -4.72 1.84 17.34
C PRO A 89 -6.08 2.52 17.46
N ARG A 90 -6.16 3.59 18.27
CA ARG A 90 -7.42 4.32 18.50
C ARG A 90 -7.99 4.87 17.18
N LEU A 91 -9.31 4.80 17.00
CA LEU A 91 -10.01 5.59 15.99
C LEU A 91 -9.92 7.09 16.34
N LEU A 92 -9.40 7.89 15.41
CA LEU A 92 -9.50 9.35 15.48
C LEU A 92 -10.83 9.78 14.88
N GLU A 93 -11.76 10.18 15.74
CA GLU A 93 -13.02 10.79 15.29
C GLU A 93 -12.73 12.12 14.58
N PRO A 94 -13.22 12.33 13.35
CA PRO A 94 -13.07 13.59 12.65
C PRO A 94 -14.00 14.66 13.22
N GLU A 95 -13.47 15.87 13.36
CA GLU A 95 -14.28 17.07 13.56
C GLU A 95 -15.10 17.36 12.28
N LYS A 96 -16.23 18.06 12.41
CA LYS A 96 -16.91 18.66 11.24
C LYS A 96 -16.50 20.12 11.14
N ASP A 97 -15.85 20.50 10.04
CA ASP A 97 -15.44 21.89 9.84
C ASP A 97 -16.61 22.80 9.42
N LYS A 98 -16.35 24.10 9.28
CA LYS A 98 -17.33 25.12 8.86
C LYS A 98 -17.93 24.89 7.46
N ARG A 99 -17.43 23.93 6.69
CA ARG A 99 -17.93 23.52 5.36
C ARG A 99 -18.53 22.11 5.39
N GLY A 100 -18.72 21.52 6.57
CA GLY A 100 -19.26 20.17 6.76
C GLY A 100 -18.26 19.04 6.43
N ARG A 101 -17.00 19.36 6.13
CA ARG A 101 -15.96 18.36 5.79
C ARG A 101 -15.54 17.59 7.03
N ARG A 102 -15.17 16.31 6.87
CA ARG A 102 -14.51 15.53 7.93
C ARG A 102 -13.08 16.00 8.07
N HIS A 103 -12.77 16.66 9.18
CA HIS A 103 -11.48 17.24 9.47
C HIS A 103 -10.67 16.38 10.46
N PHE A 104 -9.46 16.02 10.07
CA PHE A 104 -8.50 15.31 10.93
C PHE A 104 -7.32 16.23 11.27
N ASN A 105 -7.03 16.40 12.56
CA ASN A 105 -5.83 17.11 13.02
C ASN A 105 -4.74 16.08 13.38
N LEU A 106 -3.63 16.12 12.64
CA LEU A 106 -2.53 15.16 12.72
C LEU A 106 -1.22 15.90 12.99
N LYS A 107 -0.57 15.62 14.12
CA LYS A 107 0.74 16.18 14.46
C LYS A 107 1.79 15.07 14.50
N ALA A 108 2.74 15.10 13.56
CA ALA A 108 3.95 14.31 13.67
C ALA A 108 4.78 14.82 14.86
N ARG A 109 5.34 13.92 15.66
CA ARG A 109 6.09 14.29 16.86
C ARG A 109 7.13 13.25 17.24
N THR A 110 8.14 13.71 17.96
CA THR A 110 9.03 12.84 18.73
C THR A 110 8.34 12.29 19.98
N GLY A 111 8.87 11.18 20.49
CA GLY A 111 8.37 10.43 21.63
C GLY A 111 9.38 9.39 22.12
N THR A 112 8.92 8.53 23.03
CA THR A 112 9.72 7.44 23.60
C THR A 112 8.79 6.31 23.98
N SER A 113 9.18 5.07 23.69
CA SER A 113 8.35 3.86 23.84
C SER A 113 9.20 2.70 24.35
N SER A 114 8.62 1.80 25.12
CA SER A 114 9.31 0.60 25.63
C SER A 114 9.19 -0.57 24.66
N LEU A 115 9.86 -0.46 23.51
CA LEU A 115 9.87 -1.52 22.48
C LEU A 115 10.78 -2.70 22.85
N VAL A 116 11.84 -2.43 23.63
CA VAL A 116 12.73 -3.45 24.21
C VAL A 116 12.52 -3.50 25.73
N PRO A 117 12.39 -4.68 26.35
CA PRO A 117 12.20 -4.81 27.80
C PRO A 117 13.27 -4.05 28.61
N GLY A 118 12.82 -3.26 29.58
CA GLY A 118 13.69 -2.46 30.47
C GLY A 118 14.33 -1.22 29.82
N LYS A 119 14.21 -1.00 28.50
CA LYS A 119 14.83 0.12 27.79
C LYS A 119 13.80 1.16 27.31
N LYS A 120 14.29 2.37 27.03
CA LYS A 120 13.49 3.50 26.50
C LYS A 120 13.93 3.79 25.06
N THR A 121 13.14 3.34 24.08
CA THR A 121 13.45 3.50 22.66
C THR A 121 12.96 4.86 22.14
N PRO A 122 13.85 5.73 21.61
CA PRO A 122 13.44 6.95 20.91
C PRO A 122 12.57 6.58 19.70
N THR A 123 11.36 7.13 19.66
CA THR A 123 10.31 6.76 18.70
C THR A 123 9.58 8.01 18.21
N TRP A 124 8.97 7.92 17.03
CA TRP A 124 8.18 8.99 16.44
C TRP A 124 6.75 8.49 16.17
N GLY A 125 5.76 9.36 16.31
CA GLY A 125 4.35 9.02 16.09
C GLY A 125 3.52 10.19 15.58
N ILE A 126 2.25 9.92 15.30
CA ILE A 126 1.24 10.88 14.86
C ILE A 126 0.20 10.97 15.97
N ASN A 127 0.05 12.13 16.59
CA ASN A 127 -0.75 12.37 17.81
C ASN A 127 -0.32 11.55 19.06
N GLY A 128 0.53 10.52 18.92
CA GLY A 128 1.12 9.72 20.00
C GLY A 128 2.66 9.62 19.91
N PRO A 129 3.32 8.86 20.81
CA PRO A 129 4.77 8.72 20.83
C PRO A 129 5.32 7.74 19.77
N PHE A 130 4.49 6.81 19.29
CA PHE A 130 4.82 5.78 18.31
C PHE A 130 3.54 5.37 17.57
N LEU A 131 3.64 5.16 16.25
CA LEU A 131 2.49 4.97 15.34
C LEU A 131 1.51 6.16 15.37
N GLY A 132 0.47 6.05 14.54
CA GLY A 132 -0.66 6.97 14.48
C GLY A 132 -2.00 6.29 14.80
N PRO A 133 -3.05 7.09 15.04
CA PRO A 133 -4.41 6.56 15.12
C PRO A 133 -4.86 5.99 13.78
N THR A 134 -5.92 5.18 13.82
CA THR A 134 -6.65 4.79 12.61
C THR A 134 -7.65 5.89 12.25
N LEU A 135 -7.62 6.35 11.00
CA LEU A 135 -8.61 7.29 10.46
C LEU A 135 -9.77 6.51 9.82
N ARG A 136 -10.96 7.11 9.76
CA ARG A 136 -12.15 6.50 9.14
C ARG A 136 -13.02 7.53 8.45
N ALA A 137 -13.36 7.30 7.19
CA ALA A 137 -14.30 8.11 6.42
C ALA A 137 -15.15 7.23 5.47
N ARG A 138 -16.26 7.75 4.97
CA ARG A 138 -17.16 7.09 4.03
C ARG A 138 -17.01 7.65 2.63
N ARG A 139 -17.16 6.80 1.61
CA ARG A 139 -17.22 7.23 0.20
C ARG A 139 -18.28 8.32 0.05
N GLY A 140 -17.92 9.41 -0.63
CA GLY A 140 -18.72 10.61 -0.76
C GLY A 140 -18.41 11.71 0.26
N ASP A 141 -17.79 11.40 1.41
CA ASP A 141 -17.28 12.42 2.34
C ASP A 141 -16.25 13.31 1.64
N THR A 142 -16.22 14.60 2.00
CA THR A 142 -15.05 15.44 1.73
C THR A 142 -14.13 15.40 2.94
N VAL A 143 -12.93 14.88 2.75
CA VAL A 143 -11.87 14.80 3.76
C VAL A 143 -11.08 16.10 3.75
N SER A 144 -10.67 16.55 4.93
CA SER A 144 -9.71 17.64 5.13
C SER A 144 -8.75 17.26 6.24
N VAL A 145 -7.49 17.63 6.12
CA VAL A 145 -6.47 17.34 7.14
C VAL A 145 -5.74 18.62 7.51
N THR A 146 -5.39 18.78 8.78
CA THR A 146 -4.32 19.67 9.23
C THR A 146 -3.15 18.80 9.64
N PHE A 147 -2.10 18.74 8.82
CA PHE A 147 -0.89 17.97 9.12
C PHE A 147 0.23 18.90 9.59
N SER A 148 0.58 18.84 10.87
CA SER A 148 1.63 19.65 11.50
C SER A 148 2.92 18.85 11.67
N ASN A 149 4.05 19.32 11.15
CA ASN A 149 5.34 18.67 11.37
C ASN A 149 6.02 19.15 12.68
N GLY A 150 5.96 18.31 13.72
CA GLY A 150 6.72 18.47 14.97
C GLY A 150 7.94 17.56 15.09
N LEU A 151 8.53 17.14 13.96
CA LEU A 151 9.79 16.41 13.88
C LEU A 151 10.98 17.37 13.66
N PRO A 152 12.22 16.96 13.98
CA PRO A 152 13.41 17.78 13.75
C PRO A 152 13.87 17.84 12.28
N GLU A 153 13.31 17.03 11.38
CA GLU A 153 13.62 17.04 9.95
C GLU A 153 12.35 17.12 9.06
N THR A 154 12.54 17.53 7.81
CA THR A 154 11.45 17.66 6.83
C THR A 154 10.80 16.31 6.55
N THR A 155 9.47 16.26 6.60
CA THR A 155 8.69 15.04 6.33
C THR A 155 7.63 15.31 5.29
N THR A 156 6.97 14.25 4.82
CA THR A 156 5.70 14.33 4.09
C THR A 156 4.68 13.42 4.79
N LEU A 157 3.46 13.30 4.26
CA LEU A 157 2.45 12.36 4.73
C LEU A 157 1.64 11.83 3.53
N HIS A 158 2.09 10.70 2.97
CA HIS A 158 1.47 10.05 1.83
C HIS A 158 0.26 9.19 2.24
N TRP A 159 -0.75 9.15 1.37
CA TRP A 159 -2.02 8.43 1.56
C TRP A 159 -2.05 7.18 0.67
N HIS A 160 -1.37 6.12 1.11
CA HIS A 160 -1.10 4.95 0.29
C HIS A 160 -2.37 4.21 -0.12
N GLY A 161 -2.61 4.17 -1.44
CA GLY A 161 -3.81 3.60 -2.07
C GLY A 161 -5.03 4.54 -2.10
N MET A 162 -4.86 5.82 -1.75
CA MET A 162 -5.92 6.84 -1.84
C MET A 162 -6.04 7.38 -3.26
N HIS A 163 -7.27 7.52 -3.75
CA HIS A 163 -7.58 8.19 -5.01
C HIS A 163 -7.83 9.68 -4.76
N LEU A 164 -6.85 10.53 -5.11
CA LEU A 164 -6.87 11.97 -4.85
C LEU A 164 -6.06 12.77 -5.90
N PRO A 165 -6.22 14.11 -5.97
CA PRO A 165 -5.35 14.99 -6.75
C PRO A 165 -3.88 14.92 -6.28
N ALA A 166 -2.93 14.92 -7.22
CA ALA A 166 -1.51 14.75 -6.94
C ALA A 166 -0.90 15.83 -6.01
N GLU A 167 -1.50 17.02 -5.93
CA GLU A 167 -1.12 18.08 -4.97
C GLU A 167 -1.38 17.69 -3.49
N PHE A 168 -2.28 16.72 -3.26
CA PHE A 168 -2.66 16.22 -1.94
C PHE A 168 -2.10 14.82 -1.64
N ASP A 169 -1.31 14.24 -2.55
CA ASP A 169 -0.80 12.87 -2.43
C ASP A 169 0.26 12.68 -1.35
N GLY A 170 0.99 13.74 -0.97
CA GLY A 170 1.97 13.66 0.11
C GLY A 170 3.28 12.94 -0.26
N GLY A 171 3.57 12.80 -1.56
CA GLY A 171 4.85 12.36 -2.09
C GLY A 171 6.00 13.34 -1.80
N PRO A 172 7.22 13.09 -2.31
CA PRO A 172 8.43 13.86 -1.99
C PRO A 172 8.39 15.33 -2.42
N HIS A 173 7.44 15.70 -3.30
CA HIS A 173 7.22 17.08 -3.74
C HIS A 173 6.36 17.90 -2.75
N GLN A 174 5.61 17.24 -1.86
CA GLN A 174 4.78 17.86 -0.82
C GLN A 174 5.53 17.90 0.52
N ALA A 175 6.72 18.53 0.49
CA ALA A 175 7.60 18.65 1.65
C ALA A 175 7.02 19.57 2.74
N VAL A 176 7.08 19.11 4.00
CA VAL A 176 6.65 19.87 5.19
C VAL A 176 7.85 20.02 6.13
N ALA A 177 8.41 21.23 6.18
CA ALA A 177 9.58 21.55 7.01
C ALA A 177 9.25 21.46 8.52
N PRO A 178 10.25 21.36 9.42
CA PRO A 178 10.04 21.42 10.86
C PRO A 178 9.25 22.67 11.28
N GLY A 179 8.17 22.48 12.03
CA GLY A 179 7.24 23.55 12.47
C GLY A 179 6.10 23.86 11.48
N GLU A 180 6.22 23.46 10.21
CA GLU A 180 5.25 23.82 9.17
C GLU A 180 3.98 22.96 9.18
N VAL A 181 2.93 23.46 8.50
CA VAL A 181 1.59 22.85 8.50
C VAL A 181 0.98 22.76 7.09
N TRP A 182 0.86 21.54 6.59
CA TRP A 182 0.22 21.20 5.31
C TRP A 182 -1.28 20.91 5.51
N ARG A 183 -2.12 21.26 4.53
CA ARG A 183 -3.59 21.24 4.67
C ARG A 183 -4.33 20.67 3.44
N PRO A 184 -4.15 19.38 3.10
CA PRO A 184 -4.82 18.77 1.96
C PRO A 184 -6.32 18.60 2.20
N SER A 185 -7.10 18.58 1.11
CA SER A 185 -8.54 18.28 1.17
C SER A 185 -9.07 17.78 -0.17
N TRP A 186 -9.74 16.63 -0.17
CA TRP A 186 -10.26 15.97 -1.37
C TRP A 186 -11.63 15.34 -1.08
N ARG A 187 -12.41 15.08 -2.13
CA ARG A 187 -13.62 14.24 -2.03
C ARG A 187 -13.23 12.77 -2.17
N LEU A 188 -13.71 11.94 -1.26
CA LEU A 188 -13.40 10.52 -1.20
C LEU A 188 -14.26 9.76 -2.21
N ASP A 189 -13.72 9.41 -3.38
CA ASP A 189 -14.45 8.65 -4.41
C ASP A 189 -13.65 7.44 -4.91
N GLN A 190 -13.64 6.40 -4.06
CA GLN A 190 -13.19 5.04 -4.34
C GLN A 190 -14.01 4.06 -3.45
N PRO A 191 -14.02 2.75 -3.75
CA PRO A 191 -14.66 1.73 -2.91
C PRO A 191 -14.07 1.66 -1.49
N ALA A 192 -14.80 1.02 -0.58
CA ALA A 192 -14.30 0.70 0.75
C ALA A 192 -13.06 -0.20 0.73
N ALA A 193 -12.01 0.24 1.43
CA ALA A 193 -10.69 -0.40 1.46
C ALA A 193 -9.96 -0.11 2.77
N THR A 194 -9.04 -0.99 3.16
CA THR A 194 -8.02 -0.70 4.18
C THR A 194 -6.82 -0.05 3.50
N LEU A 195 -6.73 1.27 3.63
CA LEU A 195 -5.59 2.07 3.22
C LEU A 195 -4.69 2.35 4.42
N TRP A 196 -3.53 2.97 4.16
CA TRP A 196 -2.63 3.40 5.22
C TRP A 196 -1.95 4.72 4.85
N TYR A 197 -1.35 5.36 5.84
CA TYR A 197 -0.62 6.61 5.65
C TYR A 197 0.76 6.52 6.28
N HIS A 198 1.76 7.07 5.58
CA HIS A 198 3.16 7.05 6.00
C HIS A 198 3.94 8.19 5.31
N PRO A 199 5.14 8.58 5.79
CA PRO A 199 5.94 9.57 5.11
C PRO A 199 6.52 9.02 3.81
N HIS A 200 6.71 9.90 2.83
CA HIS A 200 7.44 9.64 1.60
C HIS A 200 8.53 10.69 1.28
N PRO A 201 9.28 11.24 2.28
CA PRO A 201 10.35 12.21 2.01
C PRO A 201 11.51 11.57 1.25
N HIS A 202 12.10 12.34 0.34
CA HIS A 202 13.23 11.92 -0.48
C HIS A 202 14.41 11.46 0.39
N GLY A 203 14.93 10.26 0.12
CA GLY A 203 16.05 9.65 0.87
C GLY A 203 15.78 9.28 2.33
N LYS A 204 14.57 9.54 2.88
CA LYS A 204 14.28 9.45 4.32
C LYS A 204 13.05 8.63 4.72
N THR A 205 12.33 8.09 3.73
CA THR A 205 11.10 7.29 3.92
C THR A 205 11.30 6.13 4.93
N ALA A 206 12.33 5.28 4.72
CA ALA A 206 12.60 4.14 5.59
C ALA A 206 12.96 4.54 7.03
N ASP A 207 13.74 5.61 7.23
CA ASP A 207 14.06 6.15 8.56
C ASP A 207 12.77 6.55 9.30
N HIS A 208 11.89 7.33 8.66
CA HIS A 208 10.68 7.86 9.29
C HIS A 208 9.66 6.75 9.63
N VAL A 209 9.48 5.78 8.74
CA VAL A 209 8.62 4.61 8.96
C VAL A 209 9.18 3.73 10.07
N THR A 210 10.49 3.46 10.06
CA THR A 210 11.16 2.65 11.09
C THR A 210 11.04 3.29 12.47
N ARG A 211 11.28 4.61 12.57
CA ARG A 211 11.07 5.40 13.79
C ARG A 211 9.63 5.39 14.30
N GLY A 212 8.65 5.18 13.42
CA GLY A 212 7.27 4.87 13.80
C GLY A 212 6.16 5.72 13.18
N ILE A 213 6.44 6.56 12.17
CA ILE A 213 5.35 7.28 11.49
C ILE A 213 4.62 6.33 10.52
N ALA A 214 3.54 5.70 10.97
CA ALA A 214 2.57 4.99 10.15
C ALA A 214 1.20 4.90 10.86
N GLY A 215 0.11 4.86 10.11
CA GLY A 215 -1.25 4.61 10.63
C GLY A 215 -2.20 4.12 9.52
N LEU A 216 -3.38 3.61 9.90
CA LEU A 216 -4.37 3.15 8.92
C LEU A 216 -5.36 4.25 8.53
N PHE A 217 -5.91 4.15 7.32
CA PHE A 217 -7.07 4.92 6.88
C PHE A 217 -8.12 3.94 6.35
N LEU A 218 -9.25 3.82 7.03
CA LEU A 218 -10.34 2.94 6.62
C LEU A 218 -11.37 3.73 5.80
N ILE A 219 -11.64 3.26 4.57
CA ILE A 219 -12.76 3.73 3.78
C ILE A 219 -13.93 2.77 3.98
N GLU A 220 -15.10 3.32 4.29
CA GLU A 220 -16.39 2.62 4.34
C GLU A 220 -17.30 3.05 3.18
N ASP A 221 -18.22 2.18 2.79
CA ASP A 221 -19.31 2.46 1.85
C ASP A 221 -20.53 1.58 2.17
N GLU A 222 -21.65 1.80 1.50
CA GLU A 222 -22.90 1.05 1.74
C GLU A 222 -22.72 -0.46 1.51
N HIS A 223 -21.92 -0.85 0.51
CA HIS A 223 -21.67 -2.26 0.18
C HIS A 223 -20.88 -2.97 1.28
N SER A 224 -19.80 -2.36 1.78
CA SER A 224 -18.98 -2.90 2.86
C SER A 224 -19.68 -2.93 4.22
N GLN A 225 -20.59 -1.98 4.49
CA GLN A 225 -21.47 -2.03 5.66
C GLN A 225 -22.55 -3.13 5.53
N GLY A 226 -23.10 -3.32 4.33
CA GLY A 226 -24.08 -4.38 4.02
C GLY A 226 -23.50 -5.79 3.86
N SER A 227 -22.17 -5.94 3.89
CA SER A 227 -21.47 -7.19 3.53
C SER A 227 -21.63 -8.36 4.52
N GLY A 228 -22.23 -8.13 5.70
CA GLY A 228 -22.35 -9.14 6.76
C GLY A 228 -21.04 -9.57 7.42
N LEU A 229 -19.92 -8.91 7.09
CA LEU A 229 -18.61 -9.17 7.69
C LEU A 229 -18.55 -8.62 9.14
N PRO A 230 -17.64 -9.16 9.99
CA PRO A 230 -17.25 -8.50 11.24
C PRO A 230 -16.83 -7.05 11.00
N HIS A 231 -17.20 -6.16 11.92
CA HIS A 231 -17.09 -4.70 11.77
C HIS A 231 -17.00 -3.94 13.11
N THR A 232 -17.04 -4.65 14.26
CA THR A 232 -16.89 -4.09 15.60
C THR A 232 -15.41 -3.84 15.87
N TYR A 233 -14.97 -2.60 15.61
CA TYR A 233 -13.55 -2.25 15.60
C TYR A 233 -12.85 -2.54 16.94
N GLY A 234 -11.76 -3.31 16.89
CA GLY A 234 -11.00 -3.75 18.06
C GLY A 234 -11.61 -4.91 18.84
N VAL A 235 -12.76 -5.45 18.41
CA VAL A 235 -13.43 -6.61 19.02
C VAL A 235 -13.46 -7.77 18.02
N ASP A 236 -14.12 -7.58 16.88
CA ASP A 236 -14.21 -8.56 15.79
C ASP A 236 -13.71 -8.03 14.43
N ASP A 237 -13.46 -6.72 14.32
CA ASP A 237 -12.74 -6.09 13.21
C ASP A 237 -11.42 -5.48 13.72
N VAL A 238 -10.33 -6.23 13.64
CA VAL A 238 -9.07 -5.93 14.33
C VAL A 238 -7.97 -5.60 13.32
N PRO A 239 -7.37 -4.40 13.37
CA PRO A 239 -6.19 -4.10 12.55
C PRO A 239 -4.96 -4.84 13.05
N LEU A 240 -4.13 -5.33 12.13
CA LEU A 240 -2.83 -5.93 12.41
C LEU A 240 -1.76 -5.27 11.51
N ILE A 241 -1.20 -4.16 11.98
CA ILE A 241 -0.02 -3.51 11.39
C ILE A 241 1.20 -4.35 11.79
N LEU A 242 1.65 -5.22 10.89
CA LEU A 242 2.85 -6.05 11.07
C LEU A 242 4.09 -5.22 10.77
N GLN A 243 5.06 -5.22 11.70
CA GLN A 243 6.32 -4.50 11.52
C GLN A 243 7.49 -5.30 12.09
N ASP A 244 8.62 -5.34 11.39
CA ASP A 244 9.89 -5.81 11.95
C ASP A 244 10.82 -4.65 12.31
N ARG A 245 11.64 -4.84 13.35
CA ARG A 245 12.64 -3.85 13.82
C ARG A 245 13.91 -4.55 14.28
N ALA A 246 15.03 -3.86 14.14
CA ALA A 246 16.30 -4.20 14.74
C ALA A 246 16.67 -3.10 15.76
N PHE A 247 17.42 -3.45 16.79
CA PHE A 247 17.80 -2.55 17.88
C PHE A 247 19.32 -2.53 18.08
N GLN A 248 19.82 -1.41 18.58
CA GLN A 248 21.18 -1.28 19.09
C GLN A 248 21.25 -1.72 20.57
N ASP A 249 22.46 -1.89 21.10
CA ASP A 249 22.67 -2.32 22.49
C ASP A 249 22.09 -1.36 23.55
N ASP A 250 21.91 -0.08 23.23
CA ASP A 250 21.23 0.90 24.10
C ASP A 250 19.68 0.80 24.06
N GLY A 251 19.12 0.01 23.13
CA GLY A 251 17.68 -0.11 22.90
C GLY A 251 17.11 0.94 21.94
N SER A 252 17.95 1.75 21.27
CA SER A 252 17.54 2.58 20.14
C SER A 252 17.29 1.74 18.89
N LEU A 253 16.56 2.30 17.92
CA LEU A 253 16.25 1.62 16.66
C LEU A 253 17.46 1.64 15.70
N SER A 254 17.83 0.49 15.16
CA SER A 254 18.72 0.48 13.99
C SER A 254 17.93 0.89 12.75
N LEU A 255 18.40 1.96 12.11
CA LEU A 255 17.85 2.46 10.84
C LEU A 255 18.60 1.93 9.62
N ARG A 256 19.83 1.41 9.81
CA ARG A 256 20.58 0.74 8.75
C ARG A 256 20.16 -0.72 8.68
N GLY A 257 19.56 -1.09 7.56
CA GLY A 257 19.08 -2.45 7.31
C GLY A 257 20.16 -3.47 7.03
N VAL A 258 21.38 -3.02 6.71
CA VAL A 258 22.50 -3.84 6.24
C VAL A 258 23.82 -3.40 6.85
N SER A 259 24.79 -4.31 6.89
CA SER A 259 26.19 -4.03 7.16
C SER A 259 26.82 -3.20 6.03
N PHE A 260 27.95 -2.56 6.31
CA PHE A 260 28.70 -1.78 5.31
C PHE A 260 29.12 -2.61 4.08
N LEU A 261 29.40 -3.91 4.24
CA LEU A 261 29.78 -4.79 3.13
C LEU A 261 28.59 -5.16 2.24
N GLU A 262 27.43 -5.44 2.86
CA GLU A 262 26.16 -5.59 2.15
C GLU A 262 25.72 -4.27 1.46
N GLU A 263 25.95 -3.12 2.11
CA GLU A 263 25.67 -1.78 1.56
C GLU A 263 26.50 -1.53 0.29
N LEU A 264 27.81 -1.82 0.33
CA LEU A 264 28.71 -1.78 -0.84
C LEU A 264 28.33 -2.80 -1.93
N ALA A 265 27.73 -3.94 -1.57
CA ALA A 265 27.19 -4.92 -2.52
C ALA A 265 25.82 -4.51 -3.11
N GLY A 266 25.31 -3.30 -2.80
CA GLY A 266 24.06 -2.76 -3.31
C GLY A 266 22.80 -3.13 -2.52
N ALA A 267 22.93 -3.98 -1.49
CA ALA A 267 21.80 -4.40 -0.65
C ALA A 267 21.26 -3.30 0.28
N GLY A 268 21.95 -2.15 0.39
CA GLY A 268 21.44 -0.96 1.09
C GLY A 268 20.11 -0.44 0.54
N SER A 269 19.77 -0.78 -0.71
CA SER A 269 18.49 -0.47 -1.33
C SER A 269 17.30 -1.32 -0.85
N LEU A 270 17.54 -2.44 -0.15
CA LEU A 270 16.50 -3.41 0.21
C LEU A 270 15.70 -3.04 1.47
N GLY A 271 16.19 -2.10 2.28
CA GLY A 271 15.56 -1.66 3.54
C GLY A 271 15.94 -2.49 4.77
N VAL A 272 15.27 -2.24 5.90
CA VAL A 272 15.51 -2.93 7.17
C VAL A 272 14.78 -4.27 7.23
N LEU A 273 15.53 -5.37 7.38
CA LEU A 273 15.05 -6.64 7.94
C LEU A 273 15.45 -6.72 9.41
N GLY A 274 14.46 -6.70 10.30
CA GLY A 274 14.61 -6.85 11.74
C GLY A 274 14.27 -8.25 12.23
N ASP A 275 14.89 -8.69 13.31
CA ASP A 275 14.62 -9.97 13.98
C ASP A 275 13.41 -9.89 14.94
N ASN A 276 13.14 -8.69 15.50
CA ASN A 276 12.04 -8.45 16.42
C ASN A 276 10.76 -8.06 15.65
N ILE A 277 9.72 -8.90 15.74
CA ILE A 277 8.42 -8.67 15.10
C ILE A 277 7.42 -8.04 16.09
N PHE A 278 6.75 -6.99 15.64
CA PHE A 278 5.72 -6.24 16.35
C PHE A 278 4.39 -6.32 15.60
N VAL A 279 3.28 -6.27 16.34
CA VAL A 279 1.92 -6.09 15.80
C VAL A 279 1.30 -4.88 16.45
N ASN A 280 0.88 -3.88 15.66
CA ASN A 280 0.41 -2.57 16.15
C ASN A 280 1.40 -1.94 17.16
N GLY A 281 2.71 -2.10 16.91
CA GLY A 281 3.78 -1.64 17.81
C GLY A 281 3.93 -2.43 19.13
N THR A 282 3.21 -3.55 19.29
CA THR A 282 3.30 -4.42 20.48
C THR A 282 4.26 -5.58 20.24
N ALA A 283 5.29 -5.72 21.09
CA ALA A 283 6.16 -6.90 21.15
C ALA A 283 5.47 -8.06 21.86
N ASN A 284 5.80 -9.31 21.51
CA ASN A 284 5.20 -10.54 22.05
C ASN A 284 3.65 -10.48 22.18
N PRO A 285 2.90 -10.13 21.12
CA PRO A 285 1.49 -9.79 21.21
C PRO A 285 0.56 -11.02 21.25
N HIS A 286 -0.53 -10.94 22.02
CA HIS A 286 -1.69 -11.83 21.92
C HIS A 286 -2.99 -11.05 21.71
N LEU A 287 -3.96 -11.65 21.03
CA LEU A 287 -5.33 -11.16 20.90
C LEU A 287 -6.27 -12.09 21.66
N LYS A 288 -7.05 -11.56 22.62
CA LYS A 288 -8.14 -12.32 23.25
C LYS A 288 -9.40 -12.19 22.39
N VAL A 289 -9.66 -13.20 21.56
CA VAL A 289 -10.88 -13.29 20.75
C VAL A 289 -12.11 -13.51 21.65
N THR A 290 -13.22 -12.87 21.30
CA THR A 290 -14.52 -12.97 22.00
C THR A 290 -15.70 -13.36 21.09
N THR A 291 -15.48 -13.49 19.78
CA THR A 291 -16.48 -13.84 18.76
C THR A 291 -16.05 -15.10 17.96
N ARG A 292 -16.98 -15.74 17.24
CA ARG A 292 -16.64 -16.91 16.40
C ARG A 292 -16.04 -16.57 15.03
N LEU A 293 -16.12 -15.31 14.62
CA LEU A 293 -15.54 -14.81 13.38
C LEU A 293 -14.83 -13.49 13.68
N VAL A 294 -13.55 -13.38 13.32
CA VAL A 294 -12.79 -12.13 13.42
C VAL A 294 -12.23 -11.78 12.06
N ARG A 295 -12.51 -10.55 11.61
CA ARG A 295 -11.89 -9.89 10.47
C ARG A 295 -10.58 -9.27 10.95
N LEU A 296 -9.47 -9.70 10.36
CA LEU A 296 -8.15 -9.17 10.60
C LEU A 296 -7.75 -8.31 9.41
N ARG A 297 -7.63 -7.00 9.62
CA ARG A 297 -7.14 -6.05 8.60
C ARG A 297 -5.62 -5.98 8.66
N VAL A 298 -4.96 -6.84 7.90
CA VAL A 298 -3.49 -6.98 7.92
C VAL A 298 -2.87 -5.93 7.01
N LEU A 299 -1.91 -5.19 7.54
CA LEU A 299 -0.98 -4.33 6.79
C LEU A 299 0.43 -4.87 7.00
N ASN A 300 1.18 -5.08 5.92
CA ASN A 300 2.62 -5.23 5.99
C ASN A 300 3.29 -3.85 6.06
N GLY A 301 3.53 -3.35 7.27
CA GLY A 301 4.20 -2.08 7.55
C GLY A 301 5.71 -2.22 7.80
N SER A 302 6.31 -3.34 7.38
CA SER A 302 7.76 -3.58 7.42
C SER A 302 8.45 -2.97 6.19
N ASN A 303 9.73 -2.62 6.30
CA ASN A 303 10.46 -2.01 5.17
C ASN A 303 10.78 -3.05 4.09
N ALA A 304 11.29 -4.21 4.52
CA ALA A 304 11.95 -5.18 3.64
C ALA A 304 11.39 -6.60 3.74
N ARG A 305 10.39 -6.85 4.61
CA ARG A 305 9.94 -8.19 4.97
C ARG A 305 8.70 -8.63 4.20
N VAL A 306 8.77 -9.75 3.49
CA VAL A 306 7.59 -10.53 3.05
C VAL A 306 7.15 -11.44 4.19
N TYR A 307 5.85 -11.49 4.45
CA TYR A 307 5.24 -12.48 5.34
C TYR A 307 4.47 -13.53 4.53
N ASN A 308 4.45 -14.78 4.97
CA ASN A 308 3.60 -15.85 4.44
C ASN A 308 2.73 -16.42 5.56
N LEU A 309 1.62 -15.72 5.82
CA LEU A 309 0.82 -15.85 7.04
C LEU A 309 -0.10 -17.08 7.01
N GLY A 310 -0.13 -17.83 8.10
CA GLY A 310 -1.10 -18.89 8.33
C GLY A 310 -1.22 -19.26 9.81
N LEU A 311 -2.28 -19.97 10.18
CA LEU A 311 -2.48 -20.46 11.54
C LEU A 311 -1.72 -21.76 11.77
N THR A 312 -1.17 -21.94 12.98
CA THR A 312 -0.35 -23.09 13.36
C THR A 312 -1.08 -24.43 13.40
N ASP A 313 -2.40 -24.41 13.56
CA ASP A 313 -3.28 -25.59 13.48
C ASP A 313 -3.63 -26.00 12.04
N GLY A 314 -3.21 -25.23 11.03
CA GLY A 314 -3.53 -25.50 9.63
C GLY A 314 -4.98 -25.23 9.21
N ARG A 315 -5.78 -24.53 10.03
CA ARG A 315 -7.15 -24.13 9.66
C ARG A 315 -7.16 -23.25 8.41
N ALA A 316 -8.27 -23.28 7.70
CA ALA A 316 -8.53 -22.35 6.62
C ALA A 316 -9.15 -21.05 7.15
N PHE A 317 -8.88 -19.95 6.48
CA PHE A 317 -9.50 -18.64 6.64
C PHE A 317 -9.98 -18.14 5.27
N HIS A 318 -10.72 -17.03 5.25
CA HIS A 318 -11.22 -16.45 3.99
C HIS A 318 -10.60 -15.07 3.77
N LEU A 319 -9.87 -14.89 2.67
CA LEU A 319 -9.51 -13.57 2.17
C LEU A 319 -10.77 -12.90 1.62
N VAL A 320 -11.10 -11.72 2.13
CA VAL A 320 -12.31 -10.96 1.77
C VAL A 320 -12.01 -9.60 1.15
N ALA A 321 -10.82 -9.05 1.34
CA ALA A 321 -10.36 -7.83 0.70
C ALA A 321 -8.85 -7.83 0.45
N GLN A 322 -8.39 -7.01 -0.48
CA GLN A 322 -6.99 -6.67 -0.72
C GLN A 322 -6.87 -5.14 -0.88
N GLU A 323 -5.65 -4.65 -1.13
CA GLU A 323 -5.28 -3.32 -1.67
C GLU A 323 -6.39 -2.28 -1.88
N SER A 324 -7.28 -2.53 -2.85
CA SER A 324 -8.30 -1.61 -3.36
C SER A 324 -9.73 -1.89 -2.90
N GLY A 325 -9.93 -2.85 -1.99
CA GLY A 325 -11.23 -3.16 -1.39
C GLY A 325 -11.63 -4.63 -1.42
N LEU A 326 -12.93 -4.88 -1.24
CA LEU A 326 -13.53 -6.21 -1.15
C LEU A 326 -13.36 -7.01 -2.46
N LEU A 327 -13.15 -8.32 -2.30
CA LEU A 327 -13.16 -9.27 -3.42
C LEU A 327 -14.60 -9.59 -3.86
N PRO A 328 -14.84 -9.94 -5.14
CA PRO A 328 -16.18 -10.33 -5.62
C PRO A 328 -16.78 -11.54 -4.89
N ALA A 329 -15.94 -12.41 -4.32
CA ALA A 329 -16.33 -13.49 -3.41
C ALA A 329 -15.17 -13.81 -2.44
N PRO A 330 -15.45 -14.34 -1.23
CA PRO A 330 -14.40 -14.75 -0.28
C PRO A 330 -13.54 -15.91 -0.80
N LEU A 331 -12.22 -15.72 -0.85
CA LEU A 331 -11.27 -16.76 -1.27
C LEU A 331 -10.77 -17.56 -0.06
N ARG A 332 -11.06 -18.87 -0.02
CA ARG A 332 -10.64 -19.77 1.07
C ARG A 332 -9.15 -20.13 0.95
N LEU A 333 -8.36 -19.73 1.94
CA LEU A 333 -6.90 -19.92 1.99
C LEU A 333 -6.44 -20.63 3.26
N ARG A 334 -5.23 -21.19 3.24
CA ARG A 334 -4.46 -21.62 4.43
C ARG A 334 -3.16 -20.83 4.62
N ARG A 335 -2.75 -20.09 3.59
CA ARG A 335 -1.53 -19.28 3.52
C ARG A 335 -1.86 -18.00 2.75
N LEU A 336 -1.29 -16.89 3.17
CA LEU A 336 -1.45 -15.58 2.54
C LEU A 336 -0.08 -14.91 2.52
N GLN A 337 0.50 -14.74 1.33
CA GLN A 337 1.70 -13.96 1.17
C GLN A 337 1.37 -12.47 1.14
N LEU A 338 2.20 -11.64 1.79
CA LEU A 338 2.13 -10.19 1.77
C LEU A 338 3.55 -9.61 1.68
N ALA A 339 3.84 -8.90 0.59
CA ALA A 339 5.02 -8.07 0.42
C ALA A 339 4.89 -6.74 1.20
N PRO A 340 5.99 -5.99 1.40
CA PRO A 340 5.94 -4.65 2.01
C PRO A 340 4.86 -3.75 1.41
N ALA A 341 4.23 -2.93 2.24
CA ALA A 341 3.10 -2.04 1.94
C ALA A 341 1.75 -2.72 1.59
N GLU A 342 1.69 -4.03 1.30
CA GLU A 342 0.43 -4.69 0.95
C GLU A 342 -0.56 -4.75 2.13
N ARG A 343 -1.86 -4.60 1.82
CA ARG A 343 -2.98 -4.87 2.73
C ARG A 343 -3.82 -6.04 2.25
N ALA A 344 -4.30 -6.80 3.22
CA ALA A 344 -5.32 -7.83 3.02
C ALA A 344 -6.23 -7.93 4.24
N GLU A 345 -7.50 -8.25 4.00
CA GLU A 345 -8.46 -8.50 5.07
C GLU A 345 -8.88 -9.96 5.05
N ILE A 346 -8.65 -10.67 6.17
CA ILE A 346 -8.99 -12.09 6.30
C ILE A 346 -10.01 -12.31 7.41
N VAL A 347 -11.02 -13.16 7.18
CA VAL A 347 -11.94 -13.63 8.20
C VAL A 347 -11.47 -15.00 8.69
N VAL A 348 -11.12 -15.07 9.97
CA VAL A 348 -10.66 -16.28 10.66
C VAL A 348 -11.78 -16.79 11.57
N PRO A 349 -12.17 -18.08 11.48
CA PRO A 349 -13.12 -18.69 12.40
C PRO A 349 -12.42 -19.12 13.70
N PHE A 350 -13.13 -18.99 14.83
CA PHE A 350 -12.67 -19.36 16.17
C PHE A 350 -13.74 -20.09 16.98
N GLU A 351 -13.31 -21.07 17.78
CA GLU A 351 -14.16 -21.79 18.74
C GLU A 351 -13.79 -21.49 20.20
N PRO A 352 -14.76 -21.55 21.15
CA PRO A 352 -14.51 -21.20 22.55
C PRO A 352 -13.40 -22.03 23.22
N GLY A 353 -12.46 -21.34 23.86
CA GLY A 353 -11.41 -21.95 24.69
C GLY A 353 -10.16 -22.43 23.95
N GLU A 354 -10.14 -22.40 22.61
CA GLU A 354 -8.97 -22.79 21.83
C GLU A 354 -7.84 -21.74 21.87
N LYS A 355 -6.66 -22.13 21.39
CA LYS A 355 -5.52 -21.24 21.16
C LYS A 355 -4.83 -21.60 19.86
N THR A 356 -4.44 -20.59 19.08
CA THR A 356 -3.68 -20.75 17.84
C THR A 356 -2.78 -19.54 17.62
N VAL A 357 -1.73 -19.69 16.81
CA VAL A 357 -0.75 -18.64 16.52
C VAL A 357 -0.80 -18.29 15.04
N LEU A 358 -0.94 -16.99 14.73
CA LEU A 358 -0.68 -16.47 13.40
C LEU A 358 0.84 -16.45 13.17
N ARG A 359 1.32 -17.38 12.34
CA ARG A 359 2.74 -17.58 12.04
C ARG A 359 3.03 -17.13 10.60
N SER A 360 4.15 -16.44 10.41
CA SER A 360 4.76 -16.38 9.07
C SER A 360 5.59 -17.64 8.84
N TYR A 361 5.27 -18.32 7.75
CA TYR A 361 6.07 -19.41 7.18
C TYR A 361 7.15 -18.82 6.25
N PRO A 362 8.08 -19.62 5.70
CA PRO A 362 8.94 -19.17 4.62
C PRO A 362 8.11 -18.62 3.43
N PRO A 363 8.42 -17.43 2.90
CA PRO A 363 7.77 -16.90 1.71
C PRO A 363 8.28 -17.57 0.44
N ASP A 364 7.44 -17.63 -0.59
CA ASP A 364 7.89 -17.96 -1.95
C ASP A 364 8.37 -16.66 -2.62
N LEU A 365 9.68 -16.56 -2.82
CA LEU A 365 10.34 -15.39 -3.39
C LEU A 365 10.62 -15.54 -4.91
N GLY A 366 10.03 -16.55 -5.57
CA GLY A 366 10.17 -16.76 -7.02
C GLY A 366 11.53 -17.32 -7.45
N VAL A 367 12.44 -17.60 -6.51
CA VAL A 367 13.75 -18.23 -6.76
C VAL A 367 13.81 -19.56 -5.99
N GLY A 368 13.69 -20.67 -6.71
CA GLY A 368 13.66 -22.00 -6.11
C GLY A 368 14.99 -22.38 -5.46
N PHE A 369 15.00 -22.46 -4.13
CA PHE A 369 16.10 -23.03 -3.33
C PHE A 369 15.62 -24.29 -2.59
N PRO A 370 16.51 -25.26 -2.33
CA PRO A 370 16.18 -26.41 -1.47
C PRO A 370 15.83 -25.95 -0.05
N ASN A 371 14.85 -26.61 0.57
CA ASN A 371 14.62 -26.45 2.01
C ASN A 371 15.85 -26.96 2.78
N GLY A 372 16.34 -26.15 3.73
CA GLY A 372 17.27 -26.56 4.79
C GLY A 372 16.53 -26.81 6.09
#